data_AF-A0A8S0YXW2-F1
#
_entry.id   AF-A0A8S0YXW2-F1
#
_cell.length_a   1.000
_cell.length_b   1.000
_cell.length_c   1.000
_cell.angle_alpha   90.00
_cell.angle_beta   90.00
_cell.angle_gamma   90.00
#
_symmetry.space_group_name_H-M   'P 1'
#
loop_
_entity.id
_entity.type
_entity.pdbx_description
1 polymer ?
#
loop_
_entity_poly.entity_id
_entity_poly.type
_entity_poly.pdbx_seq_one_letter_code
_entity_poly.pdbx_strand_id
1 'polypeptide(L)'
;MATKYVEWGCCAKDNETDENLVDEKFIKCTSCGQSYHYACLSVTESPNKSWKCPTCLSCAPKVNRKDSTPIRNVQMNRGNKRVAIGSPSPPPIASNKDEIRTMIRDIIKTEFNLILTQFNKTVVSTINQEMEPIRKEIQEVVASMSFMNDRFEAFEKSQQFTVEVIKNLESENKELKNTRSSN
;
A
#
# COMPACT_ATOMS: atom_id res chain seq x y z
N MET A 1 -30.99 -19.03 4.47
CA MET A 1 -30.83 -18.57 3.08
C MET A 1 -29.36 -18.16 2.91
N ALA A 2 -28.59 -18.88 2.11
CA ALA A 2 -27.16 -18.61 1.95
C ALA A 2 -26.98 -17.26 1.24
N THR A 3 -26.47 -16.27 1.97
CA THR A 3 -25.96 -15.03 1.39
C THR A 3 -24.84 -15.41 0.43
N LYS A 4 -25.11 -15.34 -0.88
CA LYS A 4 -24.09 -15.56 -1.91
C LYS A 4 -23.07 -14.43 -1.79
N TYR A 5 -21.99 -14.70 -1.07
CA TYR A 5 -20.85 -13.78 -0.99
C TYR A 5 -20.40 -13.40 -2.40
N VAL A 6 -20.28 -12.09 -2.64
CA VAL A 6 -19.68 -11.57 -3.85
C VAL A 6 -18.17 -11.77 -3.73
N GLU A 7 -17.56 -12.51 -4.66
CA GLU A 7 -16.10 -12.54 -4.82
C GLU A 7 -15.66 -11.33 -5.64
N TRP A 8 -14.96 -10.41 -4.97
CA TRP A 8 -14.41 -9.20 -5.58
C TRP A 8 -13.11 -9.51 -6.32
N GLY A 9 -12.98 -9.00 -7.54
CA GLY A 9 -11.78 -9.17 -8.36
C GLY A 9 -10.77 -8.03 -8.25
N CYS A 10 -11.11 -6.91 -7.58
CA CYS A 10 -10.26 -5.72 -7.50
C CYS A 10 -10.09 -5.09 -6.11
N CYS A 11 -10.99 -5.36 -5.15
CA CYS A 11 -10.94 -4.79 -3.79
C CYS A 11 -11.12 -5.91 -2.76
N ALA A 12 -10.44 -5.82 -1.61
CA ALA A 12 -10.70 -6.72 -0.48
C ALA A 12 -12.12 -6.45 0.07
N LYS A 13 -12.76 -7.47 0.64
CA LYS A 13 -14.12 -7.41 1.20
C LYS A 13 -14.27 -6.43 2.39
N ASP A 14 -13.17 -5.83 2.83
CA ASP A 14 -13.07 -5.19 4.14
C ASP A 14 -13.54 -3.72 4.13
N ASN A 15 -14.04 -3.20 3.00
CA ASN A 15 -14.69 -1.88 2.93
C ASN A 15 -16.22 -1.96 3.16
N GLU A 16 -16.69 -2.95 3.93
CA GLU A 16 -18.07 -2.99 4.40
C GLU A 16 -18.17 -2.30 5.77
N THR A 17 -18.47 -1.00 5.76
CA THR A 17 -19.54 -0.33 6.53
C THR A 17 -19.26 1.16 6.56
N ASP A 18 -19.55 1.87 5.47
CA ASP A 18 -19.97 3.26 5.59
C ASP A 18 -21.42 3.31 5.15
N GLU A 19 -22.33 3.47 6.11
CA GLU A 19 -23.79 3.49 5.95
C GLU A 19 -24.29 4.67 5.07
N ASN A 20 -23.40 5.37 4.37
CA ASN A 20 -23.70 6.49 3.47
C ASN A 20 -23.25 6.32 2.02
N LEU A 21 -22.73 5.14 1.60
CA LEU A 21 -22.34 4.93 0.20
C LEU A 21 -23.47 4.36 -0.66
N VAL A 22 -24.21 5.31 -1.21
CA VAL A 22 -25.16 5.24 -2.32
C VAL A 22 -24.65 4.34 -3.47
N ASP A 23 -25.37 3.25 -3.74
CA ASP A 23 -25.40 2.49 -5.01
C ASP A 23 -24.08 2.46 -5.81
N GLU A 24 -23.03 1.84 -5.25
CA GLU A 24 -21.81 1.59 -6.02
C GLU A 24 -22.11 0.61 -7.17
N LYS A 25 -22.13 1.14 -8.40
CA LYS A 25 -22.34 0.34 -9.61
C LYS A 25 -21.18 -0.64 -9.79
N PHE A 26 -21.52 -1.92 -9.91
CA PHE A 26 -20.57 -2.99 -10.17
C PHE A 26 -20.91 -3.75 -11.45
N ILE A 27 -19.88 -4.37 -12.05
CA ILE A 27 -19.99 -5.23 -13.22
C ILE A 27 -19.38 -6.59 -12.95
N LYS A 28 -20.01 -7.64 -13.47
CA LYS A 28 -19.55 -9.02 -13.33
C LYS A 28 -18.91 -9.49 -14.63
N CYS A 29 -17.72 -10.07 -14.51
CA CYS A 29 -17.08 -10.71 -15.65
C CYS A 29 -17.83 -12.00 -16.02
N THR A 30 -18.22 -12.12 -17.29
CA THR A 30 -18.89 -13.33 -17.81
C THR A 30 -18.00 -14.57 -17.88
N SER A 31 -16.68 -14.40 -17.79
CA SER A 31 -15.72 -15.51 -17.91
C SER A 31 -15.26 -16.05 -16.56
N CYS A 32 -14.89 -15.19 -15.60
CA CYS A 32 -14.45 -15.62 -14.26
C CYS A 32 -15.50 -15.41 -13.16
N GLY A 33 -16.62 -14.75 -13.43
CA GLY A 33 -17.68 -14.51 -12.45
C GLY A 33 -17.39 -13.43 -11.40
N GLN A 34 -16.17 -12.88 -11.37
CA GLN A 34 -15.76 -11.86 -10.40
C GLN A 34 -16.45 -10.51 -10.65
N SER A 35 -16.74 -9.79 -9.56
CA SER A 35 -17.30 -8.44 -9.57
C SER A 35 -16.22 -7.37 -9.49
N TYR A 36 -16.46 -6.25 -10.16
CA TYR A 36 -15.57 -5.09 -10.20
C TYR A 36 -16.39 -3.81 -10.09
N HIS A 37 -15.89 -2.82 -9.33
CA HIS A 37 -16.52 -1.49 -9.29
C HIS A 37 -16.28 -0.75 -10.61
N TYR A 38 -17.27 0.05 -11.00
CA TYR A 38 -17.14 0.95 -12.15
C TYR A 38 -15.98 1.94 -11.94
N ALA A 39 -15.83 2.44 -10.71
CA ALA A 39 -14.73 3.31 -10.31
C ALA A 39 -13.36 2.65 -10.51
N CYS A 40 -13.20 1.38 -10.11
CA CYS A 40 -11.94 0.65 -10.29
C CYS A 40 -11.56 0.41 -11.75
N LEU A 41 -12.54 0.45 -12.65
CA LEU A 41 -12.35 0.24 -14.09
C LEU A 41 -12.43 1.53 -14.91
N SER A 42 -12.67 2.67 -14.25
CA SER A 42 -12.97 3.96 -14.90
C SER A 42 -14.08 3.86 -15.96
N VAL A 43 -15.09 3.02 -15.70
CA VAL A 43 -16.25 2.81 -16.58
C VAL A 43 -17.41 3.70 -16.14
N THR A 44 -17.95 4.50 -17.03
CA THR A 44 -19.05 5.44 -16.71
C THR A 44 -20.44 4.88 -17.04
N GLU A 45 -20.53 3.92 -17.96
CA GLU A 45 -21.79 3.34 -18.45
C GLU A 45 -21.79 1.82 -18.39
N SER A 46 -22.97 1.22 -18.26
CA SER A 46 -23.11 -0.24 -18.21
C SER A 46 -22.70 -0.88 -19.53
N PRO A 47 -21.57 -1.61 -19.58
CA PRO A 47 -21.17 -2.35 -20.76
C PRO A 47 -22.18 -3.44 -21.08
N ASN A 48 -22.26 -3.81 -22.36
CA ASN A 48 -23.10 -4.90 -22.85
C ASN A 48 -23.01 -6.17 -21.98
N LYS A 49 -24.08 -6.97 -21.98
CA LYS A 49 -24.26 -8.21 -21.18
C LYS A 49 -23.11 -9.26 -21.28
N SER A 50 -22.15 -9.07 -22.17
CA SER A 50 -21.01 -9.96 -22.45
C SER A 50 -19.65 -9.43 -21.97
N TRP A 51 -19.61 -8.51 -21.01
CA TRP A 51 -18.34 -7.93 -20.53
C TRP A 51 -17.37 -8.98 -19.95
N LYS A 52 -16.08 -8.79 -20.23
CA LYS A 52 -14.97 -9.60 -19.73
C LYS A 52 -13.93 -8.71 -19.05
N CYS A 53 -13.39 -9.15 -17.91
CA CYS A 53 -12.36 -8.38 -17.20
C CYS A 53 -11.03 -8.38 -17.98
N PRO A 54 -10.12 -7.42 -17.70
CA PRO A 54 -8.82 -7.33 -18.38
C PRO A 54 -8.02 -8.64 -18.36
N THR A 55 -8.08 -9.37 -17.24
CA THR A 55 -7.43 -10.68 -17.07
C THR A 55 -8.03 -11.76 -17.96
N CYS A 56 -9.36 -11.78 -18.13
CA CYS A 56 -10.03 -12.73 -19.01
C CYS A 56 -9.91 -12.37 -20.49
N LEU A 57 -9.75 -11.07 -20.80
CA LEU A 57 -9.49 -10.60 -22.15
C LEU A 57 -8.08 -10.99 -22.63
N SER A 58 -7.07 -10.88 -21.76
CA SER A 58 -5.69 -11.26 -22.09
C SER A 58 -5.50 -12.79 -22.18
N CYS A 59 -6.31 -13.57 -21.46
CA CYS A 59 -6.30 -15.03 -21.52
C CYS A 59 -7.10 -15.64 -22.69
N ALA A 60 -7.80 -14.84 -23.51
CA ALA A 60 -8.53 -15.40 -24.64
C ALA A 60 -7.54 -15.97 -25.68
N PRO A 61 -7.55 -17.29 -25.96
CA PRO A 61 -6.76 -17.82 -27.05
C PRO A 61 -7.25 -17.16 -28.35
N LYS A 62 -6.32 -16.76 -29.22
CA LYS A 62 -6.61 -16.20 -30.56
C LYS A 62 -7.25 -17.27 -31.44
N VAL A 63 -8.50 -17.65 -31.18
CA VAL A 63 -9.23 -18.65 -31.96
C VAL A 63 -10.23 -17.93 -32.84
N ASN A 64 -9.85 -17.72 -34.10
CA ASN A 64 -10.65 -17.93 -35.31
C ASN A 64 -10.11 -17.08 -36.46
N ARG A 65 -9.02 -17.54 -37.09
CA ARG A 65 -8.97 -17.46 -38.55
C ARG A 65 -9.51 -18.78 -39.06
N LYS A 66 -10.80 -18.80 -39.44
CA LYS A 66 -11.35 -19.84 -40.31
C LYS A 66 -10.74 -19.63 -41.69
N ASP A 67 -9.52 -20.09 -41.87
CA ASP A 67 -8.91 -20.18 -43.18
C ASP A 67 -8.58 -21.64 -43.42
N SER A 68 -9.52 -22.34 -44.06
CA SER A 68 -9.42 -23.74 -44.46
C SER A 68 -8.45 -23.90 -45.64
N THR A 69 -7.22 -23.41 -45.50
CA THR A 69 -6.13 -23.75 -46.40
C THR A 69 -5.31 -24.87 -45.76
N PRO A 70 -5.12 -26.01 -46.43
CA PRO A 70 -4.28 -27.07 -45.90
C PRO A 70 -2.86 -26.54 -45.76
N ILE A 71 -2.30 -26.59 -44.56
CA ILE A 71 -0.89 -26.31 -44.31
C ILE A 71 -0.09 -27.44 -44.97
N ARG A 72 0.22 -27.28 -46.25
CA ARG A 72 1.24 -28.09 -46.91
C ARG A 72 2.56 -27.65 -46.31
N ASN A 73 3.15 -28.51 -45.49
CA ASN A 73 4.47 -28.33 -44.92
C ASN A 73 5.51 -28.42 -46.05
N VAL A 74 5.64 -27.35 -46.83
CA VAL A 74 6.71 -27.22 -47.82
C VAL A 74 7.90 -26.64 -47.09
N GLN A 75 8.76 -27.52 -46.58
CA GLN A 75 10.17 -27.18 -46.39
C GLN A 75 10.73 -26.78 -47.76
N MET A 76 10.59 -25.51 -48.12
CA MET A 76 11.43 -24.95 -49.15
C MET A 76 12.81 -24.75 -48.55
N ASN A 77 13.62 -25.81 -48.61
CA ASN A 77 15.05 -25.67 -48.83
C ASN A 77 15.22 -24.91 -50.15
N ARG A 78 15.01 -23.59 -50.14
CA ARG A 78 15.53 -22.70 -51.17
C ARG A 78 17.03 -22.72 -50.99
N GLY A 79 17.67 -23.66 -51.67
CA GLY A 79 19.11 -23.69 -51.83
C GLY A 79 19.62 -22.32 -52.26
N ASN A 80 20.83 -21.99 -51.82
CA ASN A 80 21.54 -20.75 -52.12
C ASN A 80 21.28 -20.28 -53.55
N LYS A 81 20.46 -19.22 -53.68
CA LYS A 81 20.40 -18.43 -54.90
C LYS A 81 21.83 -17.95 -55.15
N ARG A 82 22.43 -18.41 -56.24
CA ARG A 82 23.66 -17.83 -56.77
C ARG A 82 23.43 -16.33 -56.94
N VAL A 83 24.28 -15.53 -56.33
CA VAL A 83 24.35 -14.09 -56.55
C VAL A 83 24.74 -13.89 -58.01
N ALA A 84 23.98 -13.07 -58.75
CA ALA A 84 24.36 -12.69 -60.10
C ALA A 84 25.70 -11.92 -60.02
N ILE A 85 26.72 -12.45 -60.68
CA ILE A 85 28.02 -11.79 -60.86
C ILE A 85 27.75 -10.56 -61.73
N GLY A 86 27.72 -9.36 -61.13
CA GLY A 86 27.61 -8.10 -61.87
C GLY A 86 26.77 -6.98 -61.25
N SER A 87 26.12 -7.15 -60.10
CA SER A 87 25.41 -6.04 -59.43
C SER A 87 26.27 -5.41 -58.33
N PRO A 88 26.44 -4.07 -58.30
CA PRO A 88 27.11 -3.41 -57.18
C PRO A 88 26.28 -3.66 -55.92
N SER A 89 26.89 -4.24 -54.90
CA SER A 89 26.27 -4.31 -53.58
C SER A 89 26.04 -2.88 -53.08
N PRO A 90 24.83 -2.51 -52.63
CA PRO A 90 24.67 -1.23 -51.96
C PRO A 90 25.62 -1.22 -50.75
N PRO A 91 26.37 -0.13 -50.51
CA PRO A 91 27.27 -0.06 -49.38
C PRO A 91 26.46 -0.34 -48.11
N PRO A 92 27.02 -1.09 -47.13
CA PRO A 92 26.36 -1.25 -45.86
C PRO A 92 26.16 0.15 -45.29
N ILE A 93 24.91 0.61 -45.26
CA ILE A 93 24.56 1.79 -44.49
C ILE A 93 24.83 1.36 -43.05
N ALA A 94 26.03 1.68 -42.56
CA ALA A 94 26.39 1.70 -41.15
C ALA A 94 25.54 2.78 -40.51
N SER A 95 24.24 2.51 -40.44
CA SER A 95 23.24 3.40 -39.91
C SER A 95 23.51 3.49 -38.42
N ASN A 96 23.55 4.71 -37.90
CA ASN A 96 23.76 5.21 -36.52
C ASN A 96 22.93 4.53 -35.41
N LYS A 97 22.56 3.26 -35.55
CA LYS A 97 21.77 2.47 -34.61
C LYS A 97 22.43 2.40 -33.25
N ASP A 98 23.76 2.29 -33.20
CA ASP A 98 24.48 2.27 -31.93
C ASP A 98 24.46 3.64 -31.24
N GLU A 99 24.61 4.73 -31.98
CA GLU A 99 24.47 6.11 -31.46
C GLU A 99 23.04 6.41 -30.98
N ILE A 100 22.03 5.96 -31.72
CA ILE A 100 20.62 6.07 -31.31
C ILE A 100 20.39 5.26 -30.04
N ARG A 101 21.01 4.07 -29.93
CA ARG A 101 20.87 3.20 -28.75
C ARG A 101 21.61 3.72 -27.52
N THR A 102 22.71 4.44 -27.69
CA THR A 102 23.40 5.12 -26.58
C THR A 102 22.60 6.34 -26.14
N MET A 103 22.11 7.16 -27.08
CA MET A 103 21.26 8.31 -26.79
C MET A 103 20.00 7.91 -25.99
N ILE A 104 19.29 6.86 -26.41
CA ILE A 104 18.12 6.35 -25.67
C ILE A 104 18.51 5.87 -24.27
N ARG A 105 19.65 5.17 -24.14
CA ARG A 105 20.14 4.71 -22.82
C ARG A 105 20.45 5.87 -21.89
N ASP A 106 21.04 6.93 -22.41
CA ASP A 106 21.44 8.09 -21.61
C ASP A 106 20.23 8.92 -21.18
N ILE A 107 19.23 9.08 -22.05
CA ILE A 107 17.94 9.70 -21.69
C ILE A 107 17.29 8.90 -20.56
N ILE A 108 17.14 7.58 -20.72
CA ILE A 108 16.50 6.73 -19.71
C ILE A 108 17.26 6.81 -18.39
N LYS A 109 18.60 6.72 -18.40
CA LYS A 109 19.41 6.85 -17.18
C LYS A 109 19.22 8.20 -16.50
N THR A 110 19.16 9.27 -17.28
CA THR A 110 19.01 10.63 -16.75
C THR A 110 17.65 10.81 -16.10
N GLU A 111 16.57 10.42 -16.80
CA GLU A 111 15.20 10.45 -16.27
C GLU A 111 15.07 9.58 -15.01
N PHE A 112 15.68 8.39 -15.01
CA PHE A 112 15.62 7.49 -13.86
C PHE A 112 16.37 8.07 -12.64
N ASN A 113 17.51 8.70 -12.86
CA ASN A 113 18.24 9.38 -11.79
C ASN A 113 17.46 10.59 -11.25
N LEU A 114 16.79 11.35 -12.12
CA LEU A 114 15.93 12.45 -11.71
C LEU A 114 14.75 11.96 -10.86
N ILE A 115 14.07 10.90 -11.32
CA ILE A 115 12.97 10.29 -10.56
C ILE A 115 13.45 9.75 -9.22
N LEU A 116 14.60 9.06 -9.18
CA LEU A 116 15.14 8.48 -7.94
C LEU A 116 15.52 9.58 -6.93
N THR A 117 16.15 10.65 -7.40
CA THR A 117 16.51 11.78 -6.53
C THR A 117 15.27 12.52 -6.02
N GLN A 118 14.26 12.73 -6.87
CA GLN A 118 13.00 13.32 -6.46
C GLN A 118 12.25 12.43 -5.47
N PHE A 119 12.20 11.12 -5.73
CA PHE A 119 11.58 10.14 -4.85
C PHE A 119 12.25 10.12 -3.48
N ASN A 120 13.58 10.00 -3.43
CA ASN A 120 14.33 10.02 -2.17
C ASN A 120 14.07 11.32 -1.39
N LYS A 121 14.05 12.46 -2.09
CA LYS A 121 13.75 13.75 -1.46
C LYS A 121 12.33 13.79 -0.90
N THR A 122 11.34 13.32 -1.64
CA THR A 122 9.95 13.28 -1.20
C THR A 122 9.78 12.35 0.00
N VAL A 123 10.31 11.12 -0.06
CA VAL A 123 10.21 10.15 1.04
C VAL A 123 10.85 10.70 2.31
N VAL A 124 12.08 11.24 2.23
CA VAL A 124 12.76 11.83 3.39
C VAL A 124 11.99 13.03 3.92
N SER A 125 11.46 13.88 3.04
CA SER A 125 10.65 15.04 3.45
C SER A 125 9.38 14.64 4.17
N THR A 126 8.62 13.68 3.63
CA THR A 126 7.38 13.18 4.25
C THR A 126 7.68 12.52 5.58
N ILE A 127 8.70 11.66 5.66
CA ILE A 127 9.09 11.03 6.93
C ILE A 127 9.46 12.10 7.96
N ASN A 128 10.31 13.06 7.63
CA ASN A 128 10.68 14.11 8.58
C ASN A 128 9.48 14.95 9.01
N GLN A 129 8.56 15.25 8.09
CA GLN A 129 7.34 16.00 8.38
C GLN A 129 6.42 15.25 9.36
N GLU A 130 6.27 13.94 9.18
CA GLU A 130 5.44 13.10 10.06
C GLU A 130 6.15 12.73 11.38
N MET A 131 7.48 12.69 11.41
CA MET A 131 8.25 12.36 12.61
C MET A 131 8.34 13.50 13.63
N GLU A 132 8.31 14.76 13.17
CA GLU A 132 8.33 15.93 14.06
C GLU A 132 7.12 16.02 15.03
N PRO A 133 5.85 15.87 14.60
CA PRO A 133 4.73 15.88 15.53
C PRO A 133 4.79 14.70 16.52
N ILE A 134 5.17 13.50 16.06
CA ILE A 134 5.35 12.33 16.95
C ILE A 134 6.40 12.63 18.02
N ARG A 135 7.53 13.24 17.64
CA ARG A 135 8.57 13.63 18.58
C ARG A 135 8.05 14.61 19.63
N LYS A 136 7.23 15.57 19.22
CA LYS A 136 6.62 16.55 20.11
C LYS A 136 5.62 15.89 21.07
N GLU A 137 4.75 15.02 20.58
CA GLU A 137 3.81 14.27 21.43
C GLU A 137 4.54 13.42 22.47
N ILE A 138 5.63 12.74 22.10
CA ILE A 138 6.45 11.99 23.04
C ILE A 138 7.03 12.90 24.13
N GLN A 139 7.49 14.11 23.77
CA GLN A 139 7.99 15.08 24.76
C GLN A 139 6.89 15.54 25.72
N GLU A 140 5.69 15.78 25.22
CA GLU A 140 4.53 16.17 26.04
C GLU A 140 4.12 15.05 27.00
N VAL A 141 4.14 13.79 26.54
CA VAL A 141 3.88 12.62 27.39
C VAL A 141 4.93 12.48 28.49
N VAL A 142 6.21 12.64 28.16
CA VAL A 142 7.30 12.60 29.15
C VAL A 142 7.13 13.71 30.20
N ALA A 143 6.78 14.93 29.78
CA ALA A 143 6.53 16.03 30.70
C ALA A 143 5.31 15.75 31.62
N SER A 144 4.22 15.22 31.05
CA SER A 144 3.03 14.82 31.82
C SER A 144 3.36 13.74 32.85
N MET A 145 4.14 12.74 32.47
CA MET A 145 4.54 11.64 33.34
C MET A 145 5.47 12.12 34.47
N SER A 146 6.41 13.01 34.18
CA SER A 146 7.24 13.65 35.21
C SER A 146 6.38 14.41 36.22
N PHE A 147 5.42 15.21 35.74
CA PHE A 147 4.50 15.95 36.60
C PHE A 147 3.64 15.03 37.47
N MET A 148 3.12 13.94 36.91
CA MET A 148 2.36 12.95 37.67
C MET A 148 3.21 12.26 38.73
N ASN A 149 4.45 11.91 38.42
CA ASN A 149 5.38 11.34 39.40
C ASN A 149 5.64 12.31 40.56
N ASP A 150 5.95 13.58 40.27
CA ASP A 150 6.17 14.59 41.32
C ASP A 150 4.95 14.73 42.24
N ARG A 151 3.74 14.70 41.66
CA ARG A 151 2.48 14.74 42.41
C ARG A 151 2.26 13.49 43.24
N PHE A 152 2.60 12.32 42.69
CA PHE A 152 2.49 11.05 43.39
C PHE A 152 3.43 10.98 44.59
N GLU A 153 4.69 11.40 44.42
CA GLU A 153 5.67 11.46 45.51
C GLU A 153 5.23 12.44 46.62
N ALA A 154 4.70 13.61 46.24
CA ALA A 154 4.17 14.57 47.20
C ALA A 154 2.97 14.00 47.99
N PHE A 155 2.08 13.28 47.29
CA PHE A 155 0.94 12.61 47.91
C PHE A 155 1.39 11.51 48.87
N GLU A 156 2.35 10.68 48.47
CA GLU A 156 2.92 9.61 49.31
C GLU A 156 3.53 10.18 50.59
N LYS A 157 4.30 11.27 50.49
CA LYS A 157 4.86 11.96 51.67
C LYS A 157 3.76 12.50 52.60
N SER A 158 2.73 13.12 52.04
CA SER A 158 1.58 13.61 52.82
C SER A 158 0.84 12.47 53.52
N GLN A 159 0.70 11.33 52.85
CA GLN A 159 0.07 10.13 53.40
C GLN A 159 0.90 9.58 54.56
N GLN A 160 2.21 9.42 54.38
CA GLN A 160 3.13 8.96 55.42
C GLN A 160 3.08 9.86 56.66
N PHE A 161 3.10 11.18 56.47
CA PHE A 161 2.95 12.15 57.56
C PHE A 161 1.62 11.99 58.31
N THR A 162 0.51 11.84 57.57
CA THR A 162 -0.82 11.67 58.18
C THR A 162 -0.89 10.38 59.01
N VAL A 163 -0.31 9.29 58.50
CA VAL A 163 -0.22 8.01 59.23
C VAL A 163 0.58 8.16 60.53
N GLU A 164 1.69 8.91 60.50
CA GLU A 164 2.50 9.18 61.69
C GLU A 164 1.72 9.99 62.74
N VAL A 165 1.01 11.04 62.31
CA VAL A 165 0.15 11.84 63.20
C VAL A 165 -0.93 10.96 63.85
N ILE A 166 -1.59 10.09 63.07
CA ILE A 166 -2.61 9.18 63.60
C ILE A 166 -2.00 8.25 64.67
N LYS A 167 -0.84 7.65 64.39
CA LYS A 167 -0.16 6.78 65.36
C LYS A 167 0.19 7.51 66.66
N ASN A 168 0.66 8.75 66.56
CA ASN A 168 0.97 9.56 67.73
C ASN A 168 -0.29 9.87 68.56
N LEU A 169 -1.38 10.26 67.90
CA LEU A 169 -2.67 10.52 68.56
C LEU A 169 -3.29 9.26 69.18
N GLU A 170 -3.10 8.09 68.56
CA GLU A 170 -3.53 6.81 69.13
C GLU A 170 -2.73 6.46 70.39
N SER A 171 -1.41 6.71 70.38
CA SER A 171 -0.54 6.51 71.54
C SER A 171 -0.94 7.43 72.71
N GLU A 172 -1.11 8.73 72.43
CA GLU A 172 -1.54 9.71 73.44
C GLU A 172 -2.92 9.35 74.03
N ASN A 173 -3.88 8.98 73.19
CA ASN A 173 -5.19 8.50 73.65
C ASN A 173 -5.09 7.26 74.54
N LYS A 174 -4.17 6.34 74.25
CA LYS A 174 -3.95 5.14 75.06
C LYS A 174 -3.40 5.50 76.44
N GLU A 175 -2.44 6.42 76.50
CA GLU A 175 -1.87 6.92 77.78
C GLU A 175 -2.91 7.65 78.62
N LEU A 176 -3.72 8.52 78.00
CA LEU A 176 -4.82 9.22 78.66
C LEU A 176 -5.90 8.28 79.19
N LYS A 177 -6.21 7.19 78.46
CA LYS A 177 -7.13 6.16 78.95
C LYS A 177 -6.56 5.41 80.15
N ASN A 178 -5.30 5.00 80.10
CA ASN A 178 -4.66 4.28 81.20
C ASN A 178 -4.59 5.11 82.49
N THR A 179 -4.29 6.41 82.38
CA THR A 179 -4.27 7.34 83.53
C THR A 179 -5.67 7.59 84.10
N ARG A 180 -6.70 7.70 83.25
CA ARG A 180 -8.10 7.81 83.71
C ARG A 180 -8.62 6.55 84.40
N SER A 181 -8.18 5.36 84.01
CA SER A 181 -8.61 4.10 84.62
C SER A 181 -7.87 3.77 85.93
N SER A 182 -6.83 4.50 86.29
CA SER A 182 -6.00 4.25 87.48
C SER A 182 -6.30 5.16 88.68
N ASN A 183 -7.23 6.11 88.53
CA ASN A 183 -7.74 7.00 89.59
C ASN A 183 -9.22 6.69 89.87
#